data_AF-A0A8E0VDI6-F1
#
_entry.id   AF-A0A8E0VDI6-F1
#
_cell.length_a   1.000
_cell.length_b   1.000
_cell.length_c   1.000
_cell.angle_alpha   90.00
_cell.angle_beta   90.00
_cell.angle_gamma   90.00
#
_symmetry.space_group_name_H-M   'P 1'
#
loop_
_entity.id
_entity.type
_entity.pdbx_description
1 polymer ?
#
loop_
_entity_poly.entity_id
_entity_poly.type
_entity_poly.pdbx_seq_one_letter_code
_entity_poly.pdbx_strand_id
1 'polypeptide(L)'
;MEADGRVSEFFAREKQALGDLNDEVLDTESKGQQEGPFPVANPGSEPECIRKWACEFEARIRSKDASEREKMVSMEEQGMKDLNSWATQYRDTLSRGIKNSRMHDKELLREQNDAVSASTALSGADPTQSALWERVCQLCNFVSPTVDETANNSPVKRGGSKDGRDLQRMRTLLLQLKQNPPMRRG
;
A
#
# COMPACT_ATOMS: atom_id res chain seq x y z
N MET A 1 -6.05 -4.86 24.53
CA MET A 1 -6.72 -3.71 25.18
C MET A 1 -5.96 -2.39 25.02
N GLU A 2 -4.78 -2.36 24.38
CA GLU A 2 -3.90 -1.18 24.34
C GLU A 2 -4.12 -0.26 23.12
N ALA A 3 -4.63 -0.81 22.02
CA ALA A 3 -4.86 -0.06 20.77
C ALA A 3 -6.01 0.96 20.90
N ASP A 4 -7.02 0.66 21.72
CA ASP A 4 -8.23 1.47 21.89
C ASP A 4 -7.94 2.77 22.66
N GLY A 5 -7.01 2.69 23.63
CA GLY A 5 -6.52 3.86 24.38
C GLY A 5 -5.75 4.84 23.49
N ARG A 6 -4.95 4.33 22.54
CA ARG A 6 -4.14 5.17 21.64
C ARG A 6 -4.98 5.94 20.62
N VAL A 7 -6.06 5.30 20.14
CA VAL A 7 -7.02 5.95 19.24
C VAL A 7 -7.84 7.00 19.99
N SER A 8 -8.26 6.69 21.22
CA SER A 8 -8.98 7.63 22.09
C SER A 8 -8.14 8.85 22.46
N GLU A 9 -6.85 8.66 22.74
CA GLU A 9 -5.89 9.73 23.04
C GLU A 9 -5.64 10.63 21.82
N PHE A 10 -5.55 10.04 20.62
CA PHE A 10 -5.42 10.79 19.37
C PHE A 10 -6.65 11.68 19.11
N PHE A 11 -7.85 11.13 19.24
CA PHE A 11 -9.09 11.91 19.08
C PHE A 11 -9.23 13.01 20.15
N ALA A 12 -8.83 12.75 21.39
CA ALA A 12 -8.83 13.76 22.44
C ALA A 12 -7.87 14.92 22.16
N ARG A 13 -6.66 14.61 21.68
CA ARG A 13 -5.66 15.61 21.28
C ARG A 13 -6.12 16.45 20.10
N GLU A 14 -6.76 15.83 19.10
CA GLU A 14 -7.24 16.55 17.92
C GLU A 14 -8.46 17.42 18.22
N LYS A 15 -9.37 16.94 19.08
CA LYS A 15 -10.48 17.75 19.61
C LYS A 15 -9.98 18.98 20.40
N GLN A 16 -8.89 18.84 21.14
CA GLN A 16 -8.26 19.96 21.85
C GLN A 16 -7.54 20.93 20.91
N ALA A 17 -6.94 20.43 19.82
CA ALA A 17 -6.26 21.25 18.83
C ALA A 17 -7.21 22.05 17.93
N LEU A 18 -8.45 21.56 17.74
CA LEU A 18 -9.44 22.21 16.87
C LEU A 18 -10.16 23.40 17.50
N GLY A 19 -10.07 23.61 18.83
CA GLY A 19 -10.70 24.73 19.52
C GLY A 19 -12.24 24.69 19.42
N ASP A 20 -12.91 25.02 20.52
CA ASP A 20 -14.37 25.12 20.53
C ASP A 20 -14.79 26.42 19.82
N LEU A 21 -14.92 26.37 18.49
CA LEU A 21 -15.36 27.51 17.65
C LEU A 21 -16.78 28.01 18.00
N ASN A 22 -17.43 27.40 18.98
CA ASN A 22 -18.75 27.78 19.44
C ASN A 22 -18.73 28.95 20.44
N ASP A 23 -17.61 29.22 21.12
CA ASP A 23 -17.53 30.27 22.16
C ASP A 23 -17.14 31.67 21.63
N GLU A 24 -16.52 31.78 20.44
CA GLU A 24 -16.09 33.09 19.91
C GLU A 24 -17.24 33.93 19.31
N VAL A 25 -18.46 33.39 19.16
CA VAL A 25 -19.58 34.10 18.52
C VAL A 25 -20.51 34.80 19.53
N LEU A 26 -20.44 34.49 20.83
CA LEU A 26 -21.39 34.99 21.84
C LEU A 26 -20.89 36.16 22.72
N ASP A 27 -19.58 36.47 22.73
CA ASP A 27 -19.01 37.45 23.68
C ASP A 27 -18.89 38.89 23.16
N THR A 28 -19.50 39.23 22.02
CA THR A 28 -19.44 40.60 21.47
C THR A 28 -20.58 41.52 21.90
N GLU A 29 -21.38 41.18 22.92
CA GLU A 29 -22.47 42.01 23.44
C GLU A 29 -22.43 42.21 24.95
N SER A 30 -21.37 42.86 25.47
CA SER A 30 -21.47 43.56 26.77
C SER A 30 -20.33 44.54 27.00
N LYS A 31 -20.50 45.78 26.50
CA LYS A 31 -20.00 47.00 27.17
C LYS A 31 -20.51 48.25 26.45
N GLY A 32 -21.39 49.00 27.11
CA GLY A 32 -21.78 50.34 26.66
C GLY A 32 -23.10 50.86 27.23
N GLN A 33 -23.18 51.05 28.55
CA GLN A 33 -24.20 51.94 29.14
C GLN A 33 -23.94 53.38 28.67
N GLN A 34 -24.90 53.96 27.94
CA GLN A 34 -25.16 55.40 27.93
C GLN A 34 -26.67 55.62 28.00
N GLU A 35 -27.11 56.18 29.13
CA GLU A 35 -28.47 56.63 29.38
C GLU A 35 -28.77 57.89 28.56
N GLY A 36 -29.79 57.83 27.71
CA GLY A 36 -30.43 58.97 27.07
C GLY A 36 -31.95 58.77 27.09
N PRO A 37 -32.76 59.83 27.26
CA PRO A 37 -34.20 59.71 27.49
C PRO A 37 -34.92 59.38 26.19
N PHE A 38 -35.01 58.10 25.85
CA PHE A 38 -35.91 57.59 24.82
C PHE A 38 -37.20 57.07 25.46
N PRO A 39 -38.37 57.28 24.82
CA PRO A 39 -39.63 56.83 25.38
C PRO A 39 -39.64 55.30 25.45
N VAL A 40 -39.84 54.76 26.65
CA VAL A 40 -39.99 53.32 26.89
C VAL A 40 -41.24 52.85 26.16
N ALA A 41 -41.05 52.21 25.01
CA ALA A 41 -42.13 51.55 24.28
C ALA A 41 -42.54 50.27 25.04
N ASN A 42 -43.81 50.25 25.45
CA ASN A 42 -44.66 49.13 25.86
C ASN A 42 -43.98 47.78 26.26
N PRO A 43 -43.96 47.39 27.56
CA PRO A 43 -43.29 46.19 28.06
C PRO A 43 -44.08 44.86 27.90
N GLY A 44 -44.90 44.69 26.84
CA GLY A 44 -45.85 43.56 26.77
C GLY A 44 -45.77 42.61 25.58
N SER A 45 -45.19 43.02 24.45
CA SER A 45 -45.20 42.19 23.23
C SER A 45 -43.96 42.42 22.37
N GLU A 46 -43.28 41.34 22.02
CA GLU A 46 -42.12 41.37 21.12
C GLU A 46 -42.49 41.98 19.75
N PRO A 47 -41.64 42.87 19.19
CA PRO A 47 -41.87 43.44 17.86
C PRO A 47 -41.99 42.35 16.77
N GLU A 48 -42.97 42.50 15.86
CA GLU A 48 -43.21 41.53 14.77
C GLU A 48 -41.98 41.28 13.87
N CYS A 49 -41.09 42.26 13.71
CA CYS A 49 -39.85 42.07 12.96
C CYS A 49 -38.90 41.08 13.64
N ILE A 50 -38.77 41.17 14.98
CA ILE A 50 -37.95 40.25 15.77
C ILE A 50 -38.58 38.86 15.76
N ARG A 51 -39.91 38.79 15.88
CA ARG A 51 -40.65 37.53 15.85
C ARG A 51 -40.49 36.78 14.52
N LYS A 52 -40.55 37.49 13.39
CA LYS A 52 -40.27 36.91 12.06
C LYS A 52 -38.82 36.45 11.93
N TRP A 53 -37.89 37.29 12.37
CA TRP A 53 -36.46 36.96 12.34
C TRP A 53 -36.14 35.71 13.19
N ALA A 54 -36.69 35.60 14.39
CA ALA A 54 -36.50 34.45 15.27
C ALA A 54 -37.01 33.15 14.61
N CYS A 55 -38.21 33.18 14.01
CA CYS A 55 -38.75 32.04 13.26
C CYS A 55 -37.87 31.65 12.06
N GLU A 56 -37.41 32.62 11.27
CA GLU A 56 -36.55 32.38 10.10
C GLU A 56 -35.17 31.85 10.50
N PHE A 57 -34.61 32.37 11.58
CA PHE A 57 -33.33 31.92 12.13
C PHE A 57 -33.44 30.49 12.67
N GLU A 58 -34.47 30.19 13.46
CA GLU A 58 -34.71 28.86 13.99
C GLU A 58 -34.95 27.83 12.86
N ALA A 59 -35.67 28.22 11.79
CA ALA A 59 -35.84 27.38 10.62
C ALA A 59 -34.50 27.09 9.92
N ARG A 60 -33.60 28.08 9.85
CA ARG A 60 -32.26 27.92 9.27
C ARG A 60 -31.39 27.00 10.10
N ILE A 61 -31.41 27.13 11.43
CA ILE A 61 -30.69 26.23 12.34
C ILE A 61 -31.21 24.79 12.18
N ARG A 62 -32.53 24.59 12.22
CA ARG A 62 -33.13 23.26 12.02
C ARG A 62 -32.74 22.61 10.69
N SER A 63 -32.67 23.39 9.62
CA SER A 63 -32.23 22.93 8.30
C SER A 63 -30.75 22.51 8.33
N LYS A 64 -29.88 23.34 8.91
CA LYS A 64 -28.45 23.02 9.04
C LYS A 64 -28.23 21.76 9.88
N ASP A 65 -28.89 21.64 11.03
CA ASP A 65 -28.77 20.47 11.90
C ASP A 65 -29.26 19.18 11.21
N ALA A 66 -30.28 19.29 10.36
CA ALA A 66 -30.76 18.17 9.56
C ALA A 66 -29.72 17.73 8.53
N SER A 67 -29.14 18.67 7.79
CA SER A 67 -28.06 18.39 6.83
C SER A 67 -26.82 17.82 7.51
N GLU A 68 -26.46 18.30 8.69
CA GLU A 68 -25.33 17.77 9.46
C GLU A 68 -25.59 16.34 9.93
N ARG A 69 -26.80 16.04 10.42
CA ARG A 69 -27.20 14.67 10.77
C ARG A 69 -27.14 13.71 9.58
N GLU A 70 -27.64 14.12 8.42
CA GLU A 70 -27.54 13.32 7.19
C GLU A 70 -26.08 13.07 6.79
N LYS A 71 -25.23 14.09 6.90
CA LYS A 71 -23.80 13.98 6.60
C LYS A 71 -23.09 13.03 7.56
N MET A 72 -23.41 13.06 8.86
CA MET A 72 -22.85 12.13 9.84
C MET A 72 -23.22 10.69 9.51
N VAL A 73 -24.51 10.40 9.28
CA VAL A 73 -24.96 9.05 8.92
C VAL A 73 -24.29 8.56 7.64
N SER A 74 -24.21 9.41 6.60
CA SER A 74 -23.51 9.08 5.36
C SER A 74 -22.03 8.75 5.56
N MET A 75 -21.35 9.51 6.44
CA MET A 75 -19.93 9.29 6.75
C MET A 75 -19.72 7.99 7.53
N GLU A 76 -20.59 7.67 8.49
CA GLU A 76 -20.57 6.41 9.22
C GLU A 76 -20.82 5.21 8.30
N GLU A 77 -21.82 5.29 7.42
CA GLU A 77 -22.10 4.27 6.43
C GLU A 77 -20.93 4.06 5.47
N GLN A 78 -20.31 5.15 5.02
CA GLN A 78 -19.15 5.08 4.14
C GLN A 78 -17.95 4.44 4.86
N GLY A 79 -17.67 4.84 6.09
CA GLY A 79 -16.61 4.23 6.90
C GLY A 79 -16.83 2.72 7.12
N MET A 80 -18.08 2.31 7.34
CA MET A 80 -18.44 0.90 7.46
C MET A 80 -18.23 0.13 6.15
N LYS A 81 -18.61 0.71 5.00
CA LYS A 81 -18.39 0.13 3.67
C LYS A 81 -16.90 -0.05 3.38
N ASP A 82 -16.10 0.97 3.67
CA ASP A 82 -14.66 0.95 3.43
C ASP A 82 -13.95 -0.09 4.30
N LEU A 83 -14.35 -0.21 5.57
CA LEU A 83 -13.83 -1.23 6.49
C LEU A 83 -14.16 -2.65 6.00
N ASN A 84 -15.40 -2.87 5.55
CA ASN A 84 -15.83 -4.17 5.04
C ASN A 84 -15.09 -4.52 3.73
N SER A 85 -14.97 -3.56 2.83
CA SER A 85 -14.22 -3.68 1.58
C SER A 85 -12.77 -4.05 1.85
N TRP A 86 -12.11 -3.32 2.76
CA TRP A 86 -10.73 -3.61 3.16
C TRP A 86 -10.57 -5.01 3.75
N ALA A 87 -11.45 -5.40 4.68
CA ALA A 87 -11.42 -6.72 5.30
C ALA A 87 -11.61 -7.85 4.28
N THR A 88 -12.43 -7.65 3.25
CA THR A 88 -12.64 -8.60 2.17
C THR A 88 -11.42 -8.69 1.25
N GLN A 89 -10.89 -7.56 0.80
CA GLN A 89 -9.67 -7.52 -0.02
C GLN A 89 -8.46 -8.15 0.69
N TYR A 90 -8.34 -7.93 2.00
CA TYR A 90 -7.30 -8.54 2.83
C TYR A 90 -7.42 -10.08 2.83
N ARG A 91 -8.61 -10.60 3.11
CA ARG A 91 -8.86 -12.06 3.10
C ARG A 91 -8.61 -12.68 1.74
N ASP A 92 -9.01 -12.02 0.66
CA ASP A 92 -8.78 -12.49 -0.70
C ASP A 92 -7.30 -12.51 -1.07
N THR A 93 -6.58 -11.46 -0.67
CA THR A 93 -5.13 -11.35 -0.92
C THR A 93 -4.37 -12.43 -0.16
N LEU A 94 -4.70 -12.68 1.10
CA LEU A 94 -4.14 -13.80 1.86
C LEU A 94 -4.44 -15.15 1.21
N SER A 95 -5.70 -15.37 0.84
CA SER A 95 -6.14 -16.62 0.22
C SER A 95 -5.42 -16.87 -1.11
N ARG A 96 -5.24 -15.82 -1.92
CA ARG A 96 -4.47 -15.86 -3.17
C ARG A 96 -2.99 -16.13 -2.91
N GLY A 97 -2.39 -15.48 -1.91
CA GLY A 97 -1.01 -15.72 -1.51
C GLY A 97 -0.76 -17.17 -1.10
N ILE A 98 -1.63 -17.74 -0.28
CA ILE A 98 -1.54 -19.15 0.15
C ILE A 98 -1.69 -20.10 -1.06
N LYS A 99 -2.66 -19.86 -1.95
CA LYS A 99 -2.85 -20.66 -3.16
C LYS A 99 -1.63 -20.62 -4.06
N ASN A 100 -1.05 -19.44 -4.27
CA ASN A 100 0.14 -19.26 -5.08
C ASN A 100 1.36 -19.96 -4.47
N SER A 101 1.57 -19.85 -3.15
CA SER A 101 2.65 -20.58 -2.46
C SER A 101 2.50 -22.08 -2.65
N ARG A 102 1.30 -22.63 -2.41
CA ARG A 102 1.04 -24.07 -2.60
C ARG A 102 1.23 -24.52 -4.04
N MET A 103 0.87 -23.69 -5.02
CA MET A 103 1.09 -23.99 -6.44
C MET A 103 2.57 -23.99 -6.76
N HIS A 104 3.32 -23.02 -6.25
CA HIS A 104 4.76 -22.95 -6.42
C HIS A 104 5.48 -24.16 -5.79
N ASP A 105 5.08 -24.58 -4.59
CA ASP A 105 5.64 -25.76 -3.94
C ASP A 105 5.39 -27.03 -4.75
N LYS A 106 4.20 -27.16 -5.35
CA LYS A 106 3.87 -28.29 -6.24
C LYS A 106 4.71 -28.28 -7.51
N GLU A 107 4.91 -27.11 -8.11
CA GLU A 107 5.75 -26.96 -9.29
C GLU A 107 7.20 -27.33 -8.97
N LEU A 108 7.74 -26.83 -7.86
CA LEU A 108 9.09 -27.14 -7.41
C LEU A 108 9.28 -28.63 -7.12
N LEU A 109 8.29 -29.29 -6.52
CA LEU A 109 8.30 -30.74 -6.32
C LEU A 109 8.29 -31.50 -7.65
N ARG A 110 7.53 -31.04 -8.65
CA ARG A 110 7.52 -31.62 -9.99
C ARG A 110 8.89 -31.47 -10.65
N GLU A 111 9.45 -30.25 -10.65
CA GLU A 111 10.77 -29.96 -11.20
C GLU A 111 11.86 -30.82 -10.54
N GLN A 112 11.82 -30.97 -9.20
CA GLN A 112 12.76 -31.85 -8.50
C GLN A 112 12.59 -33.32 -8.90
N ASN A 113 11.37 -33.82 -9.02
CA ASN A 113 11.13 -35.20 -9.44
C ASN A 113 11.61 -35.43 -10.87
N ASP A 114 11.34 -34.49 -11.78
CA ASP A 114 11.80 -34.54 -13.16
C ASP A 114 13.34 -34.53 -13.24
N ALA A 115 14.00 -33.71 -12.42
CA ALA A 115 15.46 -33.66 -12.32
C ALA A 115 16.07 -34.97 -11.78
N VAL A 116 15.45 -35.56 -10.76
CA VAL A 116 15.87 -36.88 -10.20
C VAL A 116 15.67 -37.99 -11.23
N SER A 117 14.54 -38.00 -11.92
CA SER A 117 14.24 -38.94 -13.01
C SER A 117 15.26 -38.82 -14.14
N ALA A 118 15.56 -37.59 -14.58
CA ALA A 118 16.55 -37.31 -15.61
C ALA A 118 17.96 -37.76 -15.20
N SER A 119 18.35 -37.53 -13.95
CA SER A 119 19.65 -37.94 -13.40
C SER A 119 19.76 -39.46 -13.27
N THR A 120 18.68 -40.14 -12.86
CA THR A 120 18.61 -41.61 -12.78
C THR A 120 18.73 -42.24 -14.16
N ALA A 121 18.02 -41.69 -15.16
CA ALA A 121 18.13 -42.13 -16.55
C ALA A 121 19.54 -41.91 -17.13
N LEU A 122 20.28 -40.93 -16.62
CA LEU A 122 21.64 -40.62 -17.05
C LEU A 122 22.68 -41.58 -16.45
N SER A 123 22.50 -41.99 -15.19
CA SER A 123 23.46 -42.82 -14.46
C SER A 123 23.70 -44.20 -15.09
N GLY A 124 22.75 -44.71 -15.88
CA GLY A 124 22.87 -46.00 -16.57
C GLY A 124 23.15 -45.89 -18.07
N ALA A 125 23.34 -44.69 -18.60
CA ALA A 125 23.49 -44.45 -20.03
C ALA A 125 24.97 -44.49 -20.48
N ASP A 126 25.21 -44.91 -21.73
CA ASP A 126 26.55 -45.05 -22.30
C ASP A 126 27.21 -43.68 -22.56
N PRO A 127 28.35 -43.36 -21.91
CA PRO A 127 29.04 -42.07 -22.02
C PRO A 127 29.46 -41.67 -23.44
N THR A 128 29.51 -42.61 -24.38
CA THR A 128 29.86 -42.33 -25.78
C THR A 128 28.72 -41.68 -26.58
N GLN A 129 27.50 -41.68 -26.05
CA GLN A 129 26.34 -41.11 -26.72
C GLN A 129 26.29 -39.58 -26.59
N SER A 130 26.32 -38.88 -27.73
CA SER A 130 26.22 -37.41 -27.79
C SER A 130 24.97 -36.85 -27.10
N ALA A 131 23.83 -37.55 -27.20
CA ALA A 131 22.57 -37.16 -26.56
C ALA A 131 22.64 -37.12 -25.02
N LEU A 132 23.57 -37.86 -24.42
CA LEU A 132 23.80 -37.89 -22.98
C LEU A 132 24.40 -36.57 -22.49
N TRP A 133 25.36 -36.03 -23.25
CA TRP A 133 25.99 -34.74 -22.96
C TRP A 133 25.03 -33.55 -23.16
N GLU A 134 24.11 -33.64 -24.12
CA GLU A 134 23.05 -32.64 -24.27
C GLU A 134 22.13 -32.60 -23.04
N ARG A 135 21.76 -33.76 -22.49
CA ARG A 135 20.97 -33.86 -21.25
C ARG A 135 21.74 -33.36 -20.02
N VAL A 136 23.04 -33.65 -19.93
CA VAL A 136 23.92 -33.09 -18.88
C VAL A 136 23.94 -31.56 -18.94
N CYS A 137 24.05 -30.96 -20.12
CA CYS A 137 24.02 -29.51 -20.30
C CYS A 137 22.67 -28.90 -19.87
N GLN A 138 21.55 -29.60 -20.11
CA GLN A 138 20.23 -29.15 -19.67
C GLN A 138 20.07 -29.21 -18.13
N LEU A 139 20.59 -30.26 -17.49
CA LEU A 139 20.61 -30.40 -16.03
C LEU A 139 21.54 -29.36 -15.38
N CYS A 140 22.69 -29.12 -15.99
CA CYS A 140 23.67 -28.12 -15.58
C CYS A 140 23.45 -26.81 -16.33
N ASN A 141 22.28 -26.21 -16.18
CA ASN A 141 22.00 -24.92 -16.80
C ASN A 141 22.85 -23.81 -16.15
N PHE A 142 24.09 -23.64 -16.62
CA PHE A 142 25.03 -22.60 -16.20
C PHE A 142 24.68 -21.22 -16.78
N VAL A 143 23.50 -21.06 -17.38
CA VAL A 143 22.97 -19.75 -17.71
C VAL A 143 22.74 -19.03 -16.38
N SER A 144 23.75 -18.26 -15.96
CA SER A 144 23.53 -17.15 -15.04
C SER A 144 22.30 -16.42 -15.55
N PRO A 145 21.41 -15.87 -14.71
CA PRO A 145 20.42 -14.92 -15.18
C PRO A 145 21.19 -13.72 -15.72
N THR A 146 21.64 -13.82 -16.97
CA THR A 146 22.03 -12.70 -17.80
C THR A 146 20.75 -11.91 -17.84
N VAL A 147 20.80 -10.79 -17.14
CA VAL A 147 20.12 -9.53 -17.41
C VAL A 147 19.63 -9.50 -18.86
N ASP A 148 18.52 -10.19 -19.14
CA ASP A 148 17.83 -10.09 -20.41
C ASP A 148 16.83 -8.98 -20.17
N GLU A 149 17.09 -7.85 -20.81
CA GLU A 149 16.40 -6.56 -20.73
C GLU A 149 14.96 -6.65 -21.29
N THR A 150 14.21 -7.72 -21.03
CA THR A 150 12.87 -7.93 -21.61
C THR A 150 11.87 -8.59 -20.66
N ALA A 151 12.00 -8.36 -19.35
CA ALA A 151 10.93 -8.63 -18.40
C ALA A 151 10.67 -7.40 -17.51
N ASN A 152 9.91 -6.46 -18.08
CA ASN A 152 9.34 -5.36 -17.31
C ASN A 152 8.48 -5.91 -16.16
N ASN A 153 8.65 -5.30 -14.98
CA ASN A 153 7.93 -5.50 -13.71
C ASN A 153 8.34 -6.70 -12.83
N SER A 154 9.53 -6.63 -12.22
CA SER A 154 9.72 -7.16 -10.85
C SER A 154 10.87 -6.44 -10.13
N PRO A 155 10.65 -5.78 -8.98
CA PRO A 155 11.69 -5.05 -8.26
C PRO A 155 12.38 -5.99 -7.27
N VAL A 156 13.06 -7.01 -7.77
CA VAL A 156 14.05 -7.72 -6.96
C VAL A 156 15.31 -7.81 -7.80
N LYS A 157 16.22 -6.87 -7.55
CA LYS A 157 17.60 -6.88 -8.01
C LYS A 157 18.30 -8.09 -7.42
N ARG A 158 18.04 -9.30 -7.96
CA ARG A 158 18.83 -10.49 -7.68
C ARG A 158 20.20 -10.22 -8.30
N GLY A 159 21.13 -9.75 -7.47
CA GLY A 159 22.49 -9.47 -7.88
C GLY A 159 23.05 -10.68 -8.62
N GLY A 160 23.41 -10.49 -9.89
CA GLY A 160 23.96 -11.56 -10.72
C GLY A 160 25.07 -12.29 -9.97
N SER A 161 24.95 -13.61 -9.92
CA SER A 161 25.87 -14.51 -9.21
C SER A 161 27.32 -14.06 -9.45
N LYS A 162 28.08 -13.89 -8.38
CA LYS A 162 29.47 -13.40 -8.42
C LYS A 162 30.32 -14.21 -9.42
N ASP A 163 30.01 -15.50 -9.55
CA ASP A 163 30.67 -16.45 -10.44
C ASP A 163 30.48 -16.14 -11.93
N GLY A 164 29.34 -15.58 -12.35
CA GLY A 164 29.08 -15.28 -13.77
C GLY A 164 29.99 -14.19 -14.33
N ARG A 165 30.32 -13.19 -13.50
CA ARG A 165 31.23 -12.10 -13.87
C ARG A 165 32.66 -12.60 -14.04
N ASP A 166 33.11 -13.54 -13.21
CA ASP A 166 34.47 -14.08 -13.28
C ASP A 166 34.64 -15.02 -14.47
N LEU A 167 33.60 -15.81 -14.82
CA LEU A 167 33.60 -16.62 -16.04
C LEU A 167 33.67 -15.75 -17.31
N GLN A 168 32.94 -14.64 -17.36
CA GLN A 168 33.03 -13.68 -18.47
C GLN A 168 34.40 -13.00 -18.53
N ARG A 169 34.98 -12.61 -17.38
CA ARG A 169 36.35 -12.06 -17.32
C ARG A 169 37.39 -13.06 -17.82
N MET A 170 37.31 -14.31 -17.39
CA MET A 170 38.18 -15.38 -17.87
C MET A 170 38.04 -15.61 -19.38
N ARG A 171 36.81 -15.64 -19.90
CA ARG A 171 36.56 -15.80 -21.34
C ARG A 171 37.21 -14.67 -22.14
N THR A 172 37.12 -13.44 -21.66
CA THR A 172 37.78 -12.28 -22.27
C THR A 172 39.30 -12.40 -22.23
N LEU A 173 39.89 -12.77 -21.09
CA LEU A 173 41.34 -12.96 -20.95
C LEU A 173 41.87 -14.06 -21.89
N LEU A 174 41.16 -15.20 -21.98
CA LEU A 174 41.52 -16.29 -22.88
C LEU A 174 41.44 -15.87 -24.36
N LEU A 175 40.41 -15.10 -24.73
CA LEU A 175 40.28 -14.56 -26.09
C LEU A 175 41.40 -13.57 -26.42
N GLN A 176 41.76 -12.69 -25.47
CA GLN A 176 42.87 -11.76 -25.63
C GLN A 176 44.21 -12.47 -25.80
N LEU A 177 44.49 -13.50 -24.99
CA LEU A 177 45.69 -14.32 -25.10
C LEU A 177 45.74 -15.12 -26.41
N LYS A 178 44.59 -15.57 -26.91
CA LYS A 178 44.48 -16.24 -28.20
C LYS A 178 44.75 -15.29 -29.37
N GLN A 179 44.21 -14.08 -29.30
CA GLN A 179 44.39 -13.05 -30.33
C GLN A 179 45.77 -12.41 -30.29
N ASN A 180 46.39 -12.32 -29.10
CA ASN A 180 47.71 -11.75 -28.87
C ASN A 180 48.57 -12.75 -28.09
N PRO A 181 49.12 -13.79 -28.76
CA PRO A 181 49.98 -14.76 -28.08
C PRO A 181 51.23 -14.05 -27.54
N PRO A 182 51.60 -14.27 -26.27
CA PRO A 182 52.79 -13.65 -25.69
C PRO A 182 54.02 -14.13 -26.45
N MET A 183 54.86 -13.18 -26.87
CA MET A 183 56.10 -13.50 -27.57
C MET A 183 56.97 -14.39 -26.66
N ARG A 184 57.36 -15.57 -27.15
CA ARG A 184 58.29 -16.44 -26.42
C ARG A 184 59.62 -15.70 -26.29
N ARG A 185 59.99 -15.29 -25.07
CA ARG A 185 61.39 -14.95 -24.78
C ARG A 185 62.16 -16.26 -24.71
N GLY A 186 63.03 -16.47 -25.68
CA GLY A 186 64.08 -17.50 -25.62
C GLY A 186 65.18 -17.10 -24.65
#